data_AF-A0A6B7FRU5-F1
#
_entry.id   AF-A0A6B7FRU5-F1
#
_cell.length_a   1.000
_cell.length_b   1.000
_cell.length_c   1.000
_cell.angle_alpha   90.00
_cell.angle_beta   90.00
_cell.angle_gamma   90.00
#
_symmetry.space_group_name_H-M   'P 1'
#
loop_
_entity.id
_entity.type
_entity.pdbx_description
1 polymer ?
#
loop_
_entity_poly.entity_id
_entity_poly.type
_entity_poly.pdbx_seq_one_letter_code
_entity_poly.pdbx_strand_id
1 'polypeptide(L)' 'AVKRSNCFHKYGHHVKCNTSNYPFMVIFACIQIVLSQIPNFHKLSWLSILAAIMSFAYSSIGLGLSVAKAA' A
#
# COMPACT_ATOMS: atom_id res chain seq x y z
N ALA A 1 -10.10 -3.43 -2.50
CA ALA A 1 -11.05 -2.76 -3.41
C ALA A 1 -10.65 -2.91 -4.88
N VAL A 2 -9.43 -2.51 -5.28
CA VAL A 2 -8.96 -2.53 -6.68
C VAL A 2 -9.16 -3.89 -7.36
N LYS A 3 -8.71 -4.99 -6.74
CA LYS A 3 -8.83 -6.35 -7.33
C LYS A 3 -10.28 -6.79 -7.58
N ARG A 4 -11.20 -6.41 -6.69
CA ARG A 4 -12.63 -6.67 -6.83
C ARG A 4 -13.25 -5.81 -7.94
N SER A 5 -12.90 -4.53 -8.00
CA SER A 5 -13.33 -3.63 -9.06
C SER A 5 -12.84 -4.11 -10.44
N ASN A 6 -11.58 -4.52 -10.55
CA ASN A 6 -11.02 -5.08 -11.78
C ASN A 6 -11.72 -6.36 -12.23
N CYS A 7 -12.13 -7.21 -11.28
CA CYS A 7 -12.90 -8.41 -11.56
C CYS A 7 -14.29 -8.08 -12.13
N PHE A 8 -15.01 -7.12 -11.54
CA PHE A 8 -16.29 -6.65 -12.10
C PHE A 8 -16.13 -5.93 -13.44
N HIS A 9 -15.04 -5.19 -13.65
CA HIS A 9 -14.75 -4.53 -14.93
C HIS A 9 -14.50 -5.55 -16.05
N LYS A 10 -13.82 -6.67 -15.75
CA LYS A 10 -13.47 -7.69 -16.74
C LYS A 10 -14.62 -8.66 -17.04
N TYR A 11 -15.39 -9.04 -16.02
CA TYR A 11 -16.37 -10.13 -16.10
C TYR A 11 -17.81 -9.65 -15.92
N GLY A 12 -18.05 -8.35 -15.71
CA GLY A 12 -19.37 -7.78 -15.49
C GLY A 12 -19.90 -7.96 -14.05
N HIS A 13 -20.96 -7.22 -13.71
CA HIS A 13 -21.55 -7.23 -12.36
C HIS A 13 -22.31 -8.50 -11.99
N HIS A 14 -22.55 -9.40 -12.95
CA HIS A 14 -23.31 -10.63 -12.75
C HIS A 14 -22.49 -11.77 -12.12
N VAL A 15 -21.16 -11.64 -12.05
CA VAL A 15 -20.30 -12.64 -11.41
C VAL A 15 -20.03 -12.33 -9.93
N LYS A 16 -19.99 -13.36 -9.07
CA LYS A 16 -19.57 -13.20 -7.67
C LYS A 16 -18.05 -13.05 -7.58
N CYS A 17 -17.56 -11.82 -7.68
CA CYS A 17 -16.15 -11.50 -7.46
C CYS A 17 -15.84 -11.43 -5.96
N ASN A 18 -15.31 -12.53 -5.39
CA ASN A 18 -14.81 -12.55 -4.02
C ASN A 18 -13.28 -12.30 -4.00
N THR A 19 -12.83 -11.42 -3.11
CA THR A 19 -11.39 -11.17 -2.91
C THR A 19 -10.98 -11.78 -1.58
N SER A 20 -10.07 -12.74 -1.61
CA SER A 20 -9.50 -13.30 -0.38
C SER A 20 -8.56 -12.28 0.28
N ASN A 21 -8.80 -12.00 1.57
CA ASN A 21 -7.94 -11.14 2.39
C ASN A 21 -6.77 -11.88 3.02
N TYR A 22 -6.80 -13.22 3.01
CA TYR A 22 -5.74 -14.08 3.54
C TYR A 22 -4.32 -13.69 3.09
N PRO A 23 -4.03 -13.43 1.79
CA PRO A 23 -2.69 -13.02 1.38
C PRO A 23 -2.23 -11.70 2.01
N PHE A 24 -3.12 -10.71 2.16
CA PHE A 24 -2.78 -9.44 2.81
C PHE A 24 -2.49 -9.64 4.29
N MET A 25 -3.28 -10.49 4.96
CA MET A 25 -3.10 -10.83 6.36
C MET A 25 -1.77 -11.56 6.60
N VAL A 26 -1.39 -12.49 5.72
CA VAL A 26 -0.10 -13.18 5.77
C VAL A 26 1.06 -12.21 5.56
N ILE A 27 0.99 -11.31 4.57
CA ILE A 27 2.03 -10.30 4.35
C ILE A 27 2.20 -9.40 5.58
N PHE A 28 1.08 -8.95 6.16
CA PHE A 28 1.10 -8.15 7.38
C PHE A 28 1.73 -8.91 8.57
N ALA A 29 1.42 -10.20 8.72
CA ALA A 29 2.04 -11.04 9.74
C ALA A 29 3.55 -11.21 9.51
N CYS A 30 3.99 -11.45 8.27
CA CYS A 30 5.41 -11.53 7.94
C CYS A 30 6.15 -10.23 8.26
N ILE A 31 5.59 -9.07 7.92
CA ILE A 31 6.18 -7.76 8.26
C ILE A 31 6.30 -7.62 9.78
N GLN A 32 5.27 -7.96 10.54
CA GLN A 32 5.32 -7.90 12.00
C GLN A 32 6.38 -8.82 12.60
N ILE A 33 6.53 -10.06 12.10
CA ILE A 33 7.58 -10.98 12.53
C ILE A 33 8.95 -10.38 12.23
N VAL A 34 9.16 -9.90 11.00
CA VAL A 34 10.43 -9.26 10.61
C VAL A 34 10.74 -8.08 11.53
N LEU A 35 9.77 -7.20 11.80
CA LEU A 35 9.93 -6.05 12.69
C LEU A 35 10.22 -6.46 14.14
N SER A 36 9.56 -7.52 14.65
CA SER A 36 9.77 -8.04 16.01
C SER A 36 11.14 -8.68 16.19
N GLN A 37 11.75 -9.17 15.11
CA GLN A 37 13.07 -9.79 15.11
C GLN A 37 14.20 -8.76 15.08
N ILE A 38 13.93 -7.45 14.91
CA ILE A 38 14.96 -6.40 14.85
C ILE A 38 15.40 -6.04 16.28
N PRO A 39 16.59 -6.46 16.74
CA PRO A 39 17.00 -6.25 18.12
C PRO A 39 17.69 -4.89 18.34
N ASN A 40 17.83 -4.05 17.30
CA ASN A 40 18.67 -2.85 17.34
C ASN A 40 17.96 -1.60 16.79
N PHE A 41 17.80 -0.58 17.64
CA PHE A 41 17.21 0.73 17.31
C PHE A 41 17.87 1.44 16.11
N HIS A 42 19.15 1.18 15.85
CA HIS A 42 19.86 1.74 14.70
C HIS A 42 19.27 1.29 13.34
N LYS A 43 18.70 0.07 13.27
CA LYS A 43 18.03 -0.44 12.05
C LYS A 43 16.60 0.10 11.88
N LEU A 44 15.97 0.54 12.98
CA LEU A 44 14.63 1.15 12.96
C LEU A 44 14.67 2.62 12.51
N SER A 45 15.77 3.34 12.77
CA SER A 45 15.92 4.74 12.33
C SER A 45 15.81 4.89 10.79
N TRP A 46 16.24 3.88 10.04
CA TRP A 46 16.04 3.81 8.59
C TRP A 46 14.56 3.72 8.17
N LEU A 47 13.67 3.15 8.99
CA LEU A 47 12.24 3.13 8.70
C LEU A 47 11.63 4.53 8.74
N SER A 48 12.13 5.41 9.61
CA SER A 48 11.71 6.81 9.65
C SER A 48 12.13 7.55 8.37
N ILE A 49 13.34 7.28 7.88
CA ILE A 49 13.82 7.80 6.59
C ILE A 49 12.93 7.32 5.44
N LEU A 50 12.59 6.03 5.40
CA LEU A 50 11.67 5.48 4.41
C LEU A 50 10.28 6.11 4.49
N ALA A 51 9.74 6.30 5.70
CA ALA A 51 8.45 6.95 5.90
C ALA A 51 8.46 8.40 5.41
N ALA A 52 9.55 9.15 5.67
CA ALA A 52 9.72 10.52 5.18
C ALA A 52 9.77 10.57 3.65
N ILE A 53 10.52 9.66 3.00
CA ILE A 53 10.58 9.55 1.54
C ILE A 53 9.19 9.28 0.96
N MET A 54 8.47 8.30 1.50
CA MET A 54 7.11 7.96 1.04
C MET A 54 6.15 9.14 1.23
N SER A 55 6.23 9.85 2.36
CA SER A 55 5.40 11.03 2.61
C SER A 55 5.66 12.14 1.59
N PHE A 56 6.94 12.41 1.28
CA PHE A 56 7.29 13.42 0.28
C PHE A 56 6.80 12.99 -1.11
N ALA A 57 7.04 11.74 -1.50
CA ALA A 57 6.58 11.20 -2.77
C ALA A 57 5.06 11.28 -2.95
N TYR A 58 4.27 10.83 -1.96
CA TYR A 58 2.81 10.90 -2.03
C TYR A 58 2.30 12.34 -2.09
N SER A 59 2.87 13.25 -1.29
CA SER A 59 2.53 14.69 -1.36
C SER A 59 2.87 15.29 -2.73
N SER A 60 4.04 14.98 -3.29
CA SER A 60 4.44 15.46 -4.62
C SER A 60 3.52 14.93 -5.73
N ILE A 61 3.10 13.66 -5.67
CA ILE A 61 2.15 13.09 -6.63
C ILE A 61 0.79 13.81 -6.51
N GLY A 62 0.29 13.99 -5.30
CA GLY A 62 -0.97 14.69 -5.05
C GLY A 62 -0.92 16.15 -5.55
N LEU A 63 0.18 16.85 -5.27
CA LEU A 63 0.42 18.21 -5.73
C LEU A 63 0.49 18.27 -7.26
N GLY A 64 1.26 17.38 -7.88
CA GLY A 64 1.42 17.32 -9.33
C GLY A 64 0.10 17.06 -10.05
N LEU A 65 -0.69 16.10 -9.57
CA LEU A 65 -2.03 15.83 -10.11
C LEU A 65 -3.00 17.02 -9.92
N SER A 66 -2.91 17.73 -8.79
CA SER A 66 -3.74 18.90 -8.51
C SER A 66 -3.41 20.08 -9.41
N VAL A 67 -2.11 20.35 -9.63
CA VAL A 67 -1.63 21.40 -10.53
C VAL A 67 -1.95 21.05 -11.98
N ALA A 68 -1.71 19.81 -12.42
CA ALA A 68 -2.02 19.37 -13.78
C ALA A 68 -3.52 19.40 -14.12
N LYS A 69 -4.39 19.35 -13.10
CA LYS A 69 -5.84 19.52 -13.27
C LYS A 69 -6.27 20.99 -13.32
N ALA A 70 -5.48 21.90 -12.73
CA ALA A 70 -5.79 23.33 -12.64
C ALA A 70 -5.17 24.17 -13.77
N ALA A 71 -4.10 23.66 -14.40
CA ALA A 71 -3.58 24.14 -15.68
C ALA A 71 -4.45 23.66 -16.84
#